data_AF-A0A523Y8L4-F1
#
_entry.id   AF-A0A523Y8L4-F1
#
_cell.length_a   1.000
_cell.length_b   1.000
_cell.length_c   1.000
_cell.angle_alpha   90.00
_cell.angle_beta   90.00
_cell.angle_gamma   90.00
#
_symmetry.space_group_name_H-M   'P 1'
#
loop_
_entity.id
_entity.type
_entity.pdbx_description
1 polymer ?
#
loop_
_entity_poly.entity_id
_entity_poly.type
_entity_poly.pdbx_seq_one_letter_code
_entity_poly.pdbx_strand_id
1 'polypeptide(L)' 'MDLSEEKELVRQAQKAPDAFAKLYDQYYPKIFGYVLRRTANLEAAQDITSETFLKALRKLWQFR' A
#
# COMPACT_ATOMS: atom_id res chain seq x y z
N MET A 1 -8.83 4.85 10.23
CA MET A 1 -9.47 4.90 8.91
C MET A 1 -10.55 3.86 8.89
N ASP A 2 -11.80 4.29 8.69
CA ASP A 2 -12.89 3.38 8.41
C ASP A 2 -12.96 3.01 6.91
N LEU A 3 -13.85 2.08 6.54
CA LEU A 3 -13.96 1.59 5.16
C LEU A 3 -14.47 2.64 4.17
N SER A 4 -15.25 3.62 4.63
CA SER A 4 -15.79 4.69 3.80
C SER A 4 -14.70 5.71 3.46
N GLU A 5 -13.93 6.11 4.47
CA GLU A 5 -12.75 6.98 4.31
C GLU A 5 -11.72 6.34 3.37
N GLU A 6 -11.48 5.03 3.52
CA GLU A 6 -10.57 4.28 2.64
C GLU A 6 -11.01 4.34 1.17
N LYS A 7 -12.29 4.03 0.91
CA LYS A 7 -12.83 4.01 -0.45
C LYS A 7 -12.71 5.36 -1.10
N GLU A 8 -12.97 6.43 -0.35
CA GLU A 8 -12.83 7.78 -0.87
C GLU A 8 -11.36 8.11 -1.16
N LEU A 9 -10.45 7.73 -0.28
CA LEU A 9 -9.02 7.93 -0.50
C LEU A 9 -8.50 7.15 -1.72
N VAL A 10 -8.99 5.93 -1.95
CA VAL A 10 -8.70 5.14 -3.16
C VAL A 10 -9.21 5.85 -4.41
N ARG A 11 -10.44 6.39 -4.41
CA ARG A 11 -10.98 7.17 -5.54
C ARG A 11 -10.18 8.43 -5.81
N GLN A 12 -9.71 9.12 -4.77
CA GLN A 12 -8.84 10.28 -4.92
C GLN A 12 -7.49 9.86 -5.52
N ALA A 13 -6.89 8.78 -5.01
CA ALA A 13 -5.62 8.26 -5.48
C ALA A 13 -5.67 7.74 -6.93
N GLN A 14 -6.84 7.30 -7.42
CA GLN A 14 -7.07 6.99 -8.84
C GLN A 14 -6.97 8.20 -9.77
N LYS A 15 -7.29 9.41 -9.29
CA LYS A 15 -7.24 10.66 -10.07
C LYS A 15 -5.95 11.43 -9.85
N ALA A 16 -5.43 11.39 -8.62
CA ALA A 16 -4.22 12.08 -8.19
C ALA A 16 -3.30 11.08 -7.47
N PRO A 17 -2.30 10.52 -8.16
CA PRO A 17 -1.40 9.51 -7.60
C PRO A 17 -0.75 9.92 -6.27
N ASP A 18 -0.54 11.21 -6.03
CA ASP A 18 0.02 11.74 -4.77
C ASP A 18 -0.87 11.39 -3.55
N ALA A 19 -2.18 11.22 -3.73
CA ALA A 19 -3.07 10.79 -2.66
C ALA A 19 -2.83 9.34 -2.22
N PHE A 20 -2.09 8.54 -3.02
CA PHE A 20 -1.66 7.20 -2.63
C PHE A 20 -0.69 7.22 -1.44
N ALA A 21 0.03 8.33 -1.19
CA ALA A 21 0.93 8.45 -0.04
C ALA A 21 0.22 8.20 1.30
N LYS A 22 -1.03 8.66 1.44
CA LYS A 22 -1.84 8.40 2.64
C LYS A 22 -2.19 6.92 2.81
N LEU A 23 -2.43 6.20 1.71
CA LEU A 23 -2.62 4.74 1.74
C LEU A 23 -1.31 4.05 2.12
N TYR A 24 -0.18 4.52 1.58
CA TYR A 24 1.14 4.00 1.91
C TYR A 24 1.42 4.14 3.42
N ASP A 25 1.31 5.35 3.99
CA ASP A 25 1.59 5.61 5.40
C ASP A 25 0.73 4.73 6.33
N GLN A 26 -0.54 4.56 5.99
CA GLN A 26 -1.49 3.76 6.75
C GLN A 26 -1.20 2.26 6.70
N TYR A 27 -0.77 1.76 5.54
CA TYR A 27 -0.63 0.32 5.30
C TYR A 27 0.80 -0.20 5.44
N TYR A 28 1.79 0.67 5.35
CA TYR A 28 3.20 0.28 5.35
C TYR A 28 3.58 -0.51 6.61
N PRO A 29 3.29 -0.05 7.86
CA PRO A 29 3.67 -0.81 9.06
C PRO A 29 3.02 -2.20 9.11
N LYS A 30 1.79 -2.33 8.59
CA LYS A 30 1.04 -3.59 8.61
C LYS A 30 1.60 -4.59 7.60
N ILE A 31 1.80 -4.15 6.37
CA ILE A 31 2.34 -4.98 5.29
C ILE A 31 3.78 -5.35 5.60
N PHE A 32 4.62 -4.38 5.95
CA PHE A 32 6.01 -4.60 6.33
C PHE A 32 6.13 -5.57 7.51
N GLY A 33 5.36 -5.35 8.58
CA GLY A 33 5.36 -6.23 9.74
C GLY A 33 4.89 -7.65 9.42
N TYR A 34 3.91 -7.81 8.53
CA TYR A 34 3.50 -9.13 8.05
C TYR A 34 4.61 -9.83 7.27
N VAL A 35 5.23 -9.14 6.31
CA VAL A 35 6.29 -9.70 5.48
C VAL A 35 7.51 -10.06 6.34
N LEU A 36 7.94 -9.17 7.23
CA LEU A 36 9.08 -9.41 8.13
C LEU A 36 8.87 -10.65 9.00
N ARG A 37 7.66 -10.85 9.53
CA ARG A 37 7.32 -12.07 10.31
C ARG A 37 7.39 -13.35 9.46
N ARG A 38 7.20 -13.25 8.15
CA ARG A 38 7.19 -14.40 7.22
C ARG A 38 8.57 -14.72 6.67
N THR A 39 9.41 -13.72 6.46
CA THR A 39 10.75 -13.89 5.88
C THR A 39 11.84 -14.01 6.93
N ALA A 40 11.63 -13.45 8.13
CA ALA A 40 12.66 -13.26 9.15
C ALA A 40 13.93 -12.56 8.61
N ASN A 41 13.79 -11.80 7.52
CA ASN A 41 14.87 -11.13 6.82
C ASN A 41 14.43 -9.68 6.50
N LEU A 42 15.21 -8.71 6.98
CA LEU A 42 14.91 -7.29 6.87
C LEU A 42 14.94 -6.79 5.42
N GLU A 43 15.99 -7.13 4.69
CA GLU A 43 16.21 -6.69 3.30
C GLU A 43 15.12 -7.27 2.39
N ALA A 44 14.87 -8.57 2.48
CA ALA A 44 13.77 -9.22 1.76
C ALA A 44 12.41 -8.61 2.13
N ALA A 45 12.20 -8.23 3.39
CA ALA A 45 10.96 -7.59 3.80
C ALA A 45 10.78 -6.19 3.20
N GLN A 46 11.86 -5.41 3.10
CA GLN A 46 11.86 -4.10 2.46
C GLN A 46 11.56 -4.22 0.96
N ASP A 47 12.20 -5.16 0.27
CA ASP A 47 12.01 -5.38 -1.17
C ASP A 47 10.58 -5.83 -1.49
N ILE A 48 10.09 -6.86 -0.80
CA ILE A 48 8.74 -7.38 -1.01
C ILE A 48 7.69 -6.31 -0.70
N THR A 49 7.89 -5.51 0.36
CA THR A 49 6.97 -4.42 0.71
C THR A 49 6.96 -3.36 -0.39
N SER A 50 8.14 -2.96 -0.88
CA SER A 50 8.26 -1.97 -1.96
C SER A 50 7.60 -2.46 -3.24
N GLU A 51 7.84 -3.70 -3.64
CA GLU A 51 7.17 -4.31 -4.80
C GLU A 51 5.65 -4.38 -4.64
N THR A 52 5.17 -4.66 -3.43
CA THR A 52 3.74 -4.76 -3.13
C THR A 52 3.06 -3.42 -3.37
N PHE A 53 3.61 -2.34 -2.82
CA PHE A 53 3.08 -0.99 -3.03
C PHE A 53 3.21 -0.54 -4.49
N LEU A 54 4.31 -0.85 -5.16
CA LEU A 54 4.49 -0.54 -6.58
C LEU A 54 3.45 -1.25 -7.45
N LYS A 55 3.18 -2.54 -7.19
CA LYS A 55 2.13 -3.31 -7.87
C LYS A 55 0.75 -2.73 -7.60
N ALA A 56 0.47 -2.33 -6.36
CA ALA A 56 -0.79 -1.68 -6.00
C ALA A 56 -0.98 -0.35 -6.74
N LEU A 57 0.04 0.52 -6.73
CA LEU A 57 0.01 1.81 -7.43
C LEU A 57 -0.22 1.63 -8.94
N ARG A 58 0.47 0.67 -9.57
CA ARG A 58 0.31 0.32 -11.01
C ARG A 58 -1.06 -0.28 -11.36
N LYS A 59 -1.83 -0.74 -10.38
CA LYS A 59 -3.16 -1.34 -10.60
C LYS A 59 -4.28 -0.47 -10.07
N LEU A 60 -3.95 0.63 -9.41
CA LEU A 60 -4.89 1.51 -8.73
C LEU A 60 -6.00 2.01 -9.67
N TRP A 61 -5.66 2.41 -10.89
CA TRP A 61 -6.62 2.88 -11.89
C TRP A 61 -7.56 1.79 -12.45
N GLN A 62 -7.25 0.52 -12.24
CA GLN A 62 -8.08 -0.63 -12.64
C GLN A 62 -8.94 -1.18 -11.49
N PHE A 63 -8.71 -0.70 -10.27
CA PHE A 63 -9.36 -1.17 -9.06
C PHE A 63 -10.84 -0.74 -9.02
N ARG A 64 -11.74 -1.67 -8.68
CA ARG A 64 -13.21 -1.46 -8.65
C ARG A 64 -13.74 -1.55 -7.23
#